data_AF-A0A7V2PEC8-F1
#
_entry.id   AF-A0A7V2PEC8-F1
#
_cell.length_a   1.000
_cell.length_b   1.000
_cell.length_c   1.000
_cell.angle_alpha   90.00
_cell.angle_beta   90.00
_cell.angle_gamma   90.00
#
_symmetry.space_group_name_H-M   'P 1'
#
loop_
_entity.id
_entity.type
_entity.pdbx_description
1 polymer ?
#
loop_
_entity_poly.entity_id
_entity_poly.type
_entity_poly.pdbx_seq_one_letter_code
_entity_poly.pdbx_strand_id
1 'polypeptide(L)' 'MTNISNIDKLRVLLPHWIRHNAEHAAEFRRWAEKAGDAQEDIHAAAEQMVLANHKLESALKQLGGALEGKDHRHE' A
#
# COMPACT_ATOMS: atom_id res chain seq x y z
N MET A 1 -1.71 -29.09 3.26
CA MET A 1 -1.89 -27.66 2.93
C MET A 1 -1.39 -26.85 4.12
N THR A 2 -0.38 -26.00 3.96
CA THR A 2 0.06 -25.10 5.03
C THR A 2 -1.03 -24.06 5.25
N ASN A 3 -1.64 -24.08 6.43
CA ASN A 3 -2.59 -23.06 6.86
C ASN A 3 -1.80 -21.77 7.09
N ILE A 4 -1.98 -20.78 6.21
CA ILE A 4 -1.30 -19.48 6.31
C ILE A 4 -1.84 -18.77 7.56
N SER A 5 -0.94 -18.37 8.48
CA SER A 5 -1.35 -17.62 9.66
C SER A 5 -1.91 -16.25 9.27
N ASN A 6 -2.76 -15.65 10.10
CA ASN A 6 -3.26 -14.28 9.84
C ASN A 6 -2.10 -13.28 9.68
N ILE A 7 -1.00 -13.48 10.40
CA ILE A 7 0.22 -12.68 10.29
C ILE A 7 0.86 -12.85 8.91
N ASP A 8 1.01 -14.09 8.42
CA ASP A 8 1.55 -14.35 7.09
C ASP A 8 0.66 -13.77 5.98
N LYS A 9 -0.67 -13.85 6.15
CA LYS A 9 -1.60 -13.20 5.22
C LYS A 9 -1.41 -11.68 5.19
N LEU A 10 -1.23 -11.03 6.35
CA LEU A 10 -0.96 -9.59 6.40
C LEU A 10 0.39 -9.23 5.74
N ARG A 11 1.43 -10.06 5.93
CA ARG A 11 2.74 -9.85 5.29
C ARG A 11 2.70 -9.95 3.77
N VAL A 12 1.72 -10.65 3.20
CA VAL A 12 1.43 -10.66 1.76
C VAL A 12 0.61 -9.44 1.35
N LEU A 13 -0.43 -9.08 2.11
CA LEU A 13 -1.36 -8.00 1.75
C LEU A 13 -0.75 -6.60 1.86
N LEU A 14 0.05 -6.33 2.89
CA LEU A 14 0.59 -4.99 3.15
C LEU A 14 1.42 -4.43 1.98
N PRO A 15 2.36 -5.17 1.36
CA PRO A 15 3.04 -4.72 0.14
C PRO A 15 2.09 -4.37 -1.01
N HIS A 16 1.04 -5.17 -1.21
CA HIS A 16 0.06 -4.91 -2.27
C HIS A 16 -0.72 -3.62 -2.02
N TRP A 17 -1.17 -3.38 -0.79
CA TRP A 17 -1.85 -2.14 -0.42
C TRP A 17 -0.95 -0.92 -0.53
N ILE A 18 0.31 -1.00 -0.07
CA ILE A 18 1.28 0.10 -0.21
C ILE A 18 1.44 0.51 -1.67
N ARG A 19 1.62 -0.47 -2.57
CA ARG A 19 1.72 -0.21 -4.01
C ARG A 19 0.45 0.45 -4.56
N HIS A 20 -0.72 -0.10 -4.25
CA HIS A 20 -1.99 0.41 -4.74
C HIS A 20 -2.30 1.83 -4.23
N ASN A 21 -2.00 2.10 -2.96
CA ASN A 21 -2.10 3.41 -2.37
C ASN A 21 -1.18 4.43 -3.05
N ALA A 22 0.03 4.03 -3.46
CA ALA A 22 0.94 4.90 -4.22
C ALA A 22 0.38 5.23 -5.61
N GLU A 23 -0.23 4.26 -6.29
CA GLU A 23 -0.93 4.46 -7.57
C GLU A 23 -2.09 5.47 -7.42
N HIS A 24 -2.93 5.30 -6.38
CA HIS A 24 -4.01 6.23 -6.06
C HIS A 24 -3.50 7.61 -5.68
N ALA A 25 -2.47 7.72 -4.85
CA ALA A 25 -1.89 9.02 -4.47
C ALA A 25 -1.34 9.76 -5.70
N ALA A 26 -0.76 9.05 -6.67
CA ALA A 26 -0.31 9.65 -7.92
C ALA A 26 -1.49 10.09 -8.80
N GLU A 27 -2.56 9.30 -8.85
CA GLU A 27 -3.79 9.64 -9.57
C GLU A 27 -4.51 10.85 -8.98
N PHE A 28 -4.62 10.92 -7.65
CA PHE A 28 -5.23 12.05 -6.96
C PHE A 28 -4.50 13.35 -7.29
N ARG A 29 -3.17 13.37 -7.27
CA ARG A 29 -2.39 14.56 -7.68
C ARG A 29 -2.68 14.99 -9.12
N ARG A 30 -2.76 14.05 -10.06
CA ARG A 30 -3.09 14.35 -11.48
C ARG A 30 -4.49 14.95 -11.65
N TRP A 31 -5.43 14.57 -10.79
CA TRP A 31 -6.79 15.11 -10.82
C TRP A 31 -6.94 16.41 -10.04
N ALA A 32 -6.16 16.60 -8.98
CA ALA A 32 -6.15 17.83 -8.21
C ALA A 32 -5.83 19.04 -9.10
N GLU A 33 -4.89 18.90 -10.05
CA GLU A 33 -4.56 19.90 -11.07
C GLU A 33 -5.75 20.34 -11.95
N LYS A 34 -6.83 19.53 -11.98
CA LYS A 34 -8.03 19.75 -12.80
C LYS A 34 -9.27 20.06 -11.95
N ALA A 35 -9.14 20.10 -10.62
CA ALA A 35 -10.26 20.09 -9.69
C ALA A 35 -10.77 21.49 -9.29
N GLY A 36 -10.12 22.56 -9.74
CA GLY A 36 -10.50 23.93 -9.39
C GLY A 36 -10.46 24.12 -7.87
N ASP A 37 -11.57 24.58 -7.29
CA ASP A 37 -11.68 24.86 -5.86
C ASP A 37 -11.45 23.63 -4.96
N ALA A 38 -11.62 22.41 -5.49
CA ALA A 38 -11.37 21.16 -4.75
C ALA A 38 -9.91 20.66 -4.82
N GLN A 39 -9.01 21.42 -5.47
CA GLN A 39 -7.61 21.03 -5.64
C GLN A 39 -6.91 20.74 -4.30
N GLU A 40 -7.11 21.59 -3.29
CA GLU A 40 -6.43 21.48 -2.00
C GLU A 40 -6.85 20.19 -1.26
N ASP A 41 -8.15 19.91 -1.19
CA ASP A 41 -8.68 18.71 -0.52
C ASP A 41 -8.19 17.42 -1.19
N ILE A 42 -8.13 17.39 -2.52
CA ILE A 42 -7.66 16.21 -3.27
C ILE A 42 -6.14 16.04 -3.10
N HIS A 43 -5.37 17.12 -3.05
CA HIS A 43 -3.95 17.07 -2.69
C HIS A 43 -3.74 16.53 -1.28
N ALA A 44 -4.50 17.03 -0.31
CA ALA A 44 -4.45 16.55 1.07
C ALA A 44 -4.78 15.05 1.16
N ALA A 45 -5.77 14.56 0.40
CA ALA A 45 -6.08 13.14 0.32
C ALA A 45 -4.89 12.31 -0.20
N ALA A 46 -4.17 12.81 -1.22
CA ALA A 46 -2.97 12.16 -1.73
C ALA A 46 -1.84 12.10 -0.68
N GLU A 47 -1.67 13.14 0.13
CA GLU A 47 -0.69 13.18 1.22
C GLU A 47 -1.04 12.21 2.35
N GLN A 48 -2.31 12.17 2.77
CA GLN A 48 -2.77 11.22 3.77
C GLN A 48 -2.55 9.76 3.34
N MET A 49 -2.71 9.49 2.04
CA MET A 49 -2.43 8.17 1.47
C MET A 49 -0.95 7.79 1.59
N VAL A 50 -0.03 8.73 1.38
CA VAL A 50 1.41 8.52 1.59
C VAL A 50 1.73 8.28 3.07
N LEU A 51 1.11 9.04 3.97
CA LEU A 51 1.27 8.85 5.41
C LEU A 51 0.77 7.47 5.86
N ALA A 52 -0.35 7.00 5.30
CA ALA A 52 -0.86 5.65 5.52
C ALA A 52 0.19 4.61 5.09
N ASN A 53 0.83 4.78 3.93
CA ASN A 53 1.89 3.88 3.46
C ASN A 53 3.05 3.78 4.46
N HIS A 54 3.54 4.89 5.02
CA HIS A 54 4.59 4.83 6.05
C HIS A 54 4.16 4.03 7.29
N LYS A 55 2.89 4.11 7.70
CA LYS A 55 2.37 3.30 8.81
C LYS A 55 2.27 1.82 8.43
N LEU A 56 1.84 1.50 7.21
CA LEU A 56 1.79 0.14 6.70
C LEU A 56 3.18 -0.48 6.57
N GLU A 57 4.18 0.29 6.15
CA GLU A 57 5.59 -0.14 6.12
C GLU A 57 6.13 -0.44 7.52
N SER A 58 5.81 0.41 8.50
CA SER A 58 6.17 0.17 9.90
C SER A 58 5.51 -1.10 10.44
N ALA A 59 4.21 -1.29 10.16
CA ALA A 59 3.51 -2.52 10.53
C ALA A 59 4.15 -3.74 9.86
N LEU A 60 4.49 -3.67 8.57
CA LEU A 60 5.15 -4.76 7.86
C LEU A 60 6.50 -5.13 8.49
N LYS A 61 7.30 -4.13 8.90
CA LYS A 61 8.57 -4.35 9.62
C LYS A 61 8.32 -5.07 10.96
N GLN A 62 7.32 -4.65 11.73
CA GLN A 62 6.96 -5.28 13.00
C GLN A 62 6.47 -6.72 12.83
N LEU A 63 5.84 -7.03 11.69
CA LEU A 63 5.36 -8.38 11.35
C LEU A 63 6.45 -9.28 10.74
N GLY A 64 7.71 -8.83 10.68
CA GLY A 64 8.83 -9.63 10.15
C GLY A 64 9.04 -9.51 8.63
N GLY A 65 8.61 -8.40 8.03
CA GLY A 65 8.85 -8.10 6.62
C GLY A 65 7.91 -8.81 5.65
N ALA A 66 8.00 -8.46 4.36
CA ALA A 66 7.25 -9.12 3.30
C ALA A 66 7.64 -10.60 3.21
N LEU A 67 6.64 -11.45 3.01
CA LEU A 67 6.91 -12.80 2.52
C LEU A 67 7.20 -12.67 1.03
N GLU A 68 8.46 -12.76 0.64
CA GLU A 68 8.80 -12.96 -0.77
C GLU A 68 8.01 -14.17 -1.26
N GLY A 69 7.29 -14.00 -2.37
CA GLY A 69 6.56 -15.10 -2.98
C GLY A 69 7.53 -16.26 -3.12
N LYS A 70 7.28 -17.35 -2.38
CA LYS A 70 8.01 -18.59 -2.60
C LYS A 70 7.79 -18.91 -4.06
N ASP A 71 8.86 -18.71 -4.82
CA ASP A 71 9.02 -19.14 -6.20
C ASP A 71 8.53 -20.58 -6.25
N HIS A 72 7.30 -20.79 -6.72
CA HIS A 72 6.76 -22.11 -7.01
C HIS A 72 7.51 -22.60 -8.25
N ARG A 73 8.78 -22.97 -8.06
CA ARG A 73 9.49 -23.86 -8.99
C ARG A 73 8.73 -25.17 -8.96
N HIS A 74 7.90 -25.36 -9.97
CA HIS A 74 7.40 -26.67 -10.36
C HIS A 74 8.60 -27.45 -10.93
N GLU A 75 8.99 -28.50 -10.21
CA GLU A 75 9.69 -29.64 -10.81
C GLU A 75 8.71 -30.46 -11.68
#